data_AF-A0A3C1GS03-F1
#
_entry.id   AF-A0A3C1GS03-F1
#
_cell.length_a   1.000
_cell.length_b   1.000
_cell.length_c   1.000
_cell.angle_alpha   90.00
_cell.angle_beta   90.00
_cell.angle_gamma   90.00
#
_symmetry.space_group_name_H-M   'P 1'
#
loop_
_entity.id
_entity.type
_entity.pdbx_description
1 polymer ?
#
loop_
_entity_poly.entity_id
_entity_poly.type
_entity_poly.pdbx_seq_one_letter_code
_entity_poly.pdbx_strand_id
1 'polypeptide(L)'
;MNSSTTTQAILALADGTIFRGVSIGSTGHRVGEVVFNTAMTGYQEILTDPSYARQLVTLTYPHIGNTGTNAEDSESGNTQSHDKVWAEGLIIRDATLTTSNFRSSESLSDYLKRNDTVAIAEIDTRQLTRLLREQGAQNGCIMTASTGTEISDSDVQQAIKLAQEFIGLKGMDLAKEASHPEGFEWT
;
A
#
# COMPACT_ATOMS: atom_id res chain seq x y z
N MET A 1 -6.51 -28.85 4.93
CA MET A 1 -5.55 -27.85 5.44
C MET A 1 -5.07 -27.07 4.22
N ASN A 2 -5.70 -25.93 3.93
CA ASN A 2 -5.32 -25.14 2.75
C ASN A 2 -3.97 -24.48 3.02
N SER A 3 -2.91 -25.10 2.49
CA SER A 3 -1.59 -24.49 2.36
C SER A 3 -1.71 -23.40 1.30
N SER A 4 -2.17 -22.20 1.66
CA SER A 4 -1.99 -21.04 0.80
C SER A 4 -0.49 -20.80 0.67
N THR A 5 0.06 -20.91 -0.53
CA THR A 5 1.44 -20.55 -0.84
C THR A 5 1.64 -19.07 -0.57
N THR A 6 2.10 -18.76 0.64
CA THR A 6 2.38 -17.38 1.07
C THR A 6 3.57 -16.86 0.27
N THR A 7 3.33 -15.87 -0.58
CA THR A 7 4.39 -15.23 -1.38
C THR A 7 5.10 -14.22 -0.50
N GLN A 8 6.42 -14.32 -0.37
CA GLN A 8 7.21 -13.36 0.39
C GLN A 8 7.21 -11.98 -0.28
N ALA A 9 7.28 -10.96 0.56
CA ALA A 9 7.46 -9.59 0.14
C ALA A 9 8.48 -8.89 1.05
N ILE A 10 9.09 -7.83 0.53
CA ILE A 10 9.97 -6.94 1.28
C ILE A 10 9.53 -5.50 1.10
N LEU A 11 9.77 -4.70 2.14
CA LEU A 11 9.85 -3.26 2.05
C LEU A 11 11.31 -2.87 2.25
N ALA A 12 11.94 -2.31 1.22
CA ALA A 12 13.27 -1.73 1.29
C ALA A 12 13.15 -0.21 1.39
N LEU A 13 13.86 0.40 2.35
CA LEU A 13 13.98 1.84 2.48
C LEU A 13 15.27 2.34 1.83
N ALA A 14 15.30 3.63 1.46
CA ALA A 14 16.47 4.25 0.82
C ALA A 14 17.74 4.21 1.69
N ASP A 15 17.59 4.16 3.02
CA ASP A 15 18.69 4.00 3.99
C ASP A 15 19.29 2.58 4.03
N GLY A 16 18.70 1.63 3.29
CA GLY A 16 19.11 0.23 3.26
C GLY A 16 18.42 -0.66 4.29
N THR A 17 17.53 -0.12 5.14
CA THR A 17 16.70 -0.90 6.06
C THR A 17 15.72 -1.76 5.27
N ILE A 18 15.61 -3.05 5.67
CA ILE A 18 14.73 -4.02 5.01
C ILE A 18 13.75 -4.58 6.04
N PHE A 19 12.47 -4.54 5.70
CA PHE A 19 11.41 -5.26 6.40
C PHE A 19 10.98 -6.44 5.53
N ARG A 20 10.90 -7.63 6.13
CA ARG A 20 10.42 -8.85 5.46
C ARG A 20 9.03 -9.17 5.95
N GLY A 21 8.19 -9.60 5.02
CA GLY A 21 6.80 -9.93 5.29
C GLY A 21 6.21 -10.77 4.17
N VAL A 22 4.90 -10.67 4.03
CA VAL A 22 4.12 -11.49 3.08
C VAL A 22 3.30 -10.59 2.17
N SER A 23 3.20 -10.96 0.90
CA SER A 23 2.36 -10.25 -0.06
C SER A 23 0.89 -10.55 0.20
N ILE A 24 0.08 -9.51 0.26
CA ILE A 24 -1.39 -9.61 0.37
C ILE A 24 -2.12 -8.92 -0.79
N GLY A 25 -1.38 -8.27 -1.69
CA GLY A 25 -1.91 -7.54 -2.84
C GLY A 25 -1.44 -8.13 -4.16
N SER A 26 -1.21 -7.24 -5.12
CA SER A 26 -0.69 -7.57 -6.45
C SER A 26 0.79 -7.98 -6.41
N THR A 27 1.21 -8.75 -7.41
CA THR A 27 2.62 -9.11 -7.59
C THR A 27 3.38 -7.99 -8.32
N GLY A 28 4.68 -7.91 -8.07
CA GLY A 28 5.58 -6.93 -8.67
C GLY A 28 6.20 -6.02 -7.63
N HIS A 29 6.41 -4.76 -8.01
CA HIS A 29 6.97 -3.76 -7.12
C HIS A 29 6.31 -2.39 -7.30
N ARG A 30 6.35 -1.60 -6.23
CA ARG A 30 5.89 -0.21 -6.19
C ARG A 30 6.85 0.61 -5.36
N VAL A 31 7.08 1.83 -5.81
CA VAL A 31 8.03 2.77 -5.22
C VAL A 31 7.28 4.03 -4.84
N GLY A 32 7.56 4.59 -3.68
CA GLY A 32 6.95 5.82 -3.23
C GLY A 32 7.55 6.33 -1.94
N GLU A 33 7.05 7.47 -1.47
CA GLU A 33 7.42 7.98 -0.15
C GLU A 33 6.65 7.20 0.92
N VAL A 34 7.37 6.62 1.89
CA VAL A 34 6.78 5.86 2.98
C VAL A 34 6.29 6.81 4.05
N VAL A 35 4.99 6.78 4.27
CA VAL A 35 4.27 7.57 5.28
C VAL A 35 3.59 6.65 6.26
N PHE A 36 3.23 7.16 7.44
CA PHE A 36 2.40 6.43 8.39
C PHE A 36 1.11 7.19 8.71
N ASN A 37 0.02 6.44 8.90
CA ASN A 37 -1.26 6.97 9.37
C ASN A 37 -1.69 6.24 10.66
N THR A 38 -2.10 7.02 11.65
CA THR A 38 -2.53 6.55 12.98
C THR A 38 -4.01 6.21 13.09
N ALA A 39 -4.76 6.30 11.98
CA ALA A 39 -6.15 5.89 11.93
C ALA A 39 -6.30 4.40 12.28
N MET A 40 -7.29 4.08 13.11
CA MET A 40 -7.62 2.71 13.50
C MET A 40 -8.72 2.08 12.64
N THR A 41 -9.43 2.91 11.87
CA THR A 41 -10.53 2.55 10.99
C THR A 41 -10.43 3.37 9.71
N GLY A 42 -11.22 3.02 8.70
CA GLY A 42 -11.29 3.79 7.46
C GLY A 42 -10.11 3.56 6.51
N TYR A 43 -9.59 2.32 6.46
CA TYR A 43 -8.43 2.02 5.63
C TYR A 43 -8.75 2.07 4.13
N GLN A 44 -10.00 1.86 3.72
CA GLN A 44 -10.37 1.93 2.31
C GLN A 44 -10.41 3.39 1.84
N GLU A 45 -11.00 4.26 2.66
CA GLU A 45 -11.06 5.70 2.49
C GLU A 45 -9.63 6.27 2.35
N ILE A 46 -8.71 5.83 3.21
CA ILE A 46 -7.29 6.20 3.13
C ILE A 46 -6.64 5.73 1.83
N LEU A 47 -6.89 4.50 1.38
CA LEU A 47 -6.29 3.97 0.15
C LEU A 47 -6.80 4.70 -1.10
N THR A 48 -8.04 5.19 -1.05
CA THR A 48 -8.72 5.87 -2.16
C THR A 48 -8.59 7.40 -2.08
N ASP A 49 -7.94 7.97 -1.07
CA ASP A 49 -7.70 9.41 -1.00
C ASP A 49 -6.57 9.83 -1.98
N PRO A 50 -6.84 10.76 -2.94
CA PRO A 50 -5.86 11.24 -3.91
C PRO A 50 -4.59 11.84 -3.28
N SER A 51 -4.65 12.28 -2.02
CA SER A 51 -3.52 12.83 -1.28
C SER A 51 -2.38 11.82 -1.07
N TYR A 52 -2.68 10.51 -1.15
CA TYR A 52 -1.70 9.43 -1.04
C TYR A 52 -1.08 9.02 -2.38
N ALA A 53 -1.33 9.77 -3.46
CA ALA A 53 -0.63 9.55 -4.73
C ALA A 53 0.89 9.51 -4.53
N ARG A 54 1.56 8.52 -5.13
CA ARG A 54 3.01 8.29 -5.00
C ARG A 54 3.49 7.96 -3.58
N GLN A 55 2.60 7.59 -2.66
CA GLN A 55 2.94 7.24 -1.28
C GLN A 55 2.69 5.76 -0.98
N LEU A 56 3.57 5.20 -0.15
CA LEU A 56 3.42 3.88 0.45
C LEU A 56 2.86 4.06 1.87
N VAL A 57 1.62 3.66 2.08
CA VAL A 57 0.89 3.94 3.33
C VAL A 57 1.14 2.86 4.35
N THR A 58 1.71 3.25 5.49
CA THR A 58 1.86 2.39 6.67
C THR A 58 0.72 2.65 7.65
N LEU A 59 -0.10 1.64 7.92
CA LEU A 59 -1.12 1.74 8.95
C LEU A 59 -0.59 1.24 10.29
N THR A 60 -0.71 2.08 11.32
CA THR A 60 -0.21 1.73 12.65
C THR A 60 -1.13 0.74 13.39
N TYR A 61 -2.42 0.71 13.04
CA TYR A 61 -3.35 -0.24 13.64
C TYR A 61 -3.04 -1.66 13.15
N PRO A 62 -2.90 -2.65 14.05
CA PRO A 62 -2.36 -3.94 13.64
C PRO A 62 -3.22 -4.73 12.66
N HIS A 63 -4.55 -4.72 12.84
CA HIS A 63 -5.48 -5.55 12.08
C HIS A 63 -6.18 -4.74 11.00
N ILE A 64 -5.78 -4.93 9.76
CA ILE A 64 -6.36 -4.23 8.62
C ILE A 64 -7.11 -5.23 7.73
N GLY A 65 -8.29 -4.84 7.22
CA GLY A 65 -9.17 -5.70 6.41
C GLY A 65 -10.34 -6.33 7.16
N ASN A 66 -10.48 -6.04 8.46
CA ASN A 66 -11.52 -6.61 9.33
C ASN A 66 -12.95 -6.35 8.83
N THR A 67 -13.18 -5.20 8.20
CA THR A 67 -14.49 -4.81 7.64
C THR A 67 -14.63 -5.06 6.14
N GLY A 68 -13.62 -5.61 5.48
CA GLY A 68 -13.62 -5.81 4.04
C GLY A 68 -13.56 -4.51 3.27
N THR A 69 -14.15 -4.50 2.09
CA THR A 69 -14.29 -3.31 1.25
C THR A 69 -15.68 -3.26 0.64
N ASN A 70 -16.14 -2.06 0.30
CA ASN A 70 -17.42 -1.81 -0.37
C ASN A 70 -17.33 -0.54 -1.23
N ALA A 71 -18.20 -0.39 -2.22
CA ALA A 71 -18.12 0.76 -3.14
C ALA A 71 -18.47 2.13 -2.48
N GLU A 72 -19.12 2.15 -1.32
CA GLU A 72 -19.55 3.39 -0.66
C GLU A 72 -18.41 4.07 0.10
N ASP A 73 -17.44 3.29 0.59
CA ASP A 73 -16.30 3.78 1.38
C ASP A 73 -15.09 4.17 0.49
N SER A 74 -15.30 4.33 -0.82
CA SER A 74 -14.31 4.88 -1.76
C SER A 74 -14.41 6.41 -1.79
N GLU A 75 -13.38 7.11 -1.33
CA GLU A 75 -13.32 8.59 -1.27
C GLU A 75 -13.02 9.24 -2.63
N SER A 76 -12.61 8.45 -3.62
CA SER A 76 -12.40 8.97 -4.96
C SER A 76 -12.78 7.98 -6.06
N GLY A 77 -13.15 8.60 -7.17
CA GLY A 77 -13.50 7.96 -8.43
C GLY A 77 -13.70 9.04 -9.49
N ASN A 78 -13.70 8.65 -10.75
CA ASN A 78 -14.17 9.51 -11.84
C ASN A 78 -15.45 8.92 -12.44
N THR A 79 -16.06 9.62 -13.39
CA THR A 79 -17.28 9.17 -14.11
C THR A 79 -17.13 7.81 -14.83
N GLN A 80 -15.92 7.26 -14.93
CA GLN A 80 -15.60 6.02 -15.64
C GLN A 80 -15.02 4.91 -14.72
N SER A 81 -14.51 5.25 -13.53
CA SER A 81 -13.96 4.31 -12.55
C SER A 81 -14.35 4.76 -11.13
N HIS A 82 -15.26 4.03 -10.51
CA HIS A 82 -15.83 4.35 -9.19
C HIS A 82 -14.86 4.07 -8.02
N ASP A 83 -13.84 3.24 -8.22
CA ASP A 83 -12.91 2.84 -7.16
C ASP A 83 -11.47 2.91 -7.69
N LYS A 84 -10.77 4.02 -7.46
CA LYS A 84 -9.33 4.11 -7.75
C LYS A 84 -8.56 4.17 -6.44
N VAL A 85 -7.65 3.22 -6.23
CA VAL A 85 -6.63 3.30 -5.18
C VAL A 85 -5.54 4.26 -5.64
N TRP A 86 -5.27 5.29 -4.83
CA TRP A 86 -4.23 6.29 -5.12
C TRP A 86 -2.92 6.00 -4.40
N ALA A 87 -2.98 5.34 -3.25
CA ALA A 87 -1.79 4.84 -2.57
C ALA A 87 -1.02 3.88 -3.50
N GLU A 88 0.28 4.08 -3.66
CA GLU A 88 1.13 3.18 -4.46
C GLU A 88 1.28 1.81 -3.81
N GLY A 89 1.11 1.74 -2.49
CA GLY A 89 1.15 0.48 -1.78
C GLY A 89 0.74 0.59 -0.32
N LEU A 90 0.46 -0.57 0.26
CA LEU A 90 -0.04 -0.69 1.63
C LEU A 90 0.93 -1.52 2.48
N ILE A 91 1.21 -1.04 3.68
CA ILE A 91 2.13 -1.65 4.64
C ILE A 91 1.40 -1.85 5.97
N ILE A 92 1.23 -3.10 6.39
CA ILE A 92 0.46 -3.44 7.59
C ILE A 92 1.13 -4.51 8.45
N ARG A 93 0.69 -4.63 9.70
CA ARG A 93 1.19 -5.64 10.63
C ARG A 93 0.54 -7.00 10.39
N ASP A 94 -0.78 -7.03 10.22
CA ASP A 94 -1.57 -8.26 10.13
C ASP A 94 -2.78 -8.02 9.21
N ALA A 95 -2.91 -8.87 8.20
CA ALA A 95 -4.10 -8.92 7.36
C ALA A 95 -5.10 -9.88 8.00
N THR A 96 -6.31 -9.42 8.26
CA THR A 96 -7.31 -10.31 8.87
C THR A 96 -7.67 -11.47 7.96
N LEU A 97 -7.60 -12.69 8.48
CA LEU A 97 -7.96 -13.93 7.77
C LEU A 97 -9.41 -13.92 7.26
N THR A 98 -10.32 -13.35 8.06
CA THR A 98 -11.74 -13.30 7.76
C THR A 98 -12.23 -11.87 7.93
N THR A 99 -12.87 -11.38 6.88
CA THR A 99 -13.64 -10.15 6.90
C THR A 99 -15.01 -10.40 7.56
N SER A 100 -15.43 -9.52 8.46
CA SER A 100 -16.71 -9.64 9.17
C SER A 100 -17.39 -8.27 9.31
N ASN A 101 -18.13 -7.88 8.28
CA ASN A 101 -18.98 -6.70 8.31
C ASN A 101 -20.15 -6.91 7.33
N PHE A 102 -21.35 -6.50 7.72
CA PHE A 102 -22.55 -6.65 6.90
C PHE A 102 -22.51 -5.82 5.60
N ARG A 103 -21.73 -4.74 5.57
CA ARG A 103 -21.50 -3.88 4.39
C ARG A 103 -20.44 -4.44 3.44
N SER A 104 -19.65 -5.42 3.88
CA SER A 104 -18.54 -5.94 3.07
C SER A 104 -19.05 -6.62 1.81
N SER A 105 -18.52 -6.22 0.66
CA SER A 105 -18.73 -6.90 -0.63
C SER A 105 -17.51 -7.69 -1.11
N GLU A 106 -16.30 -7.27 -0.74
CA GLU A 106 -15.04 -7.87 -1.22
C GLU A 106 -13.97 -7.88 -0.10
N SER A 107 -13.07 -8.87 -0.12
CA SER A 107 -11.95 -8.93 0.83
C SER A 107 -10.89 -7.87 0.50
N LEU A 108 -10.13 -7.41 1.50
CA LEU A 108 -9.06 -6.43 1.25
C LEU A 108 -8.00 -6.96 0.25
N SER A 109 -7.66 -8.25 0.31
CA SER A 109 -6.67 -8.84 -0.60
C SER A 109 -7.15 -8.83 -2.05
N ASP A 110 -8.41 -9.17 -2.28
CA ASP A 110 -9.01 -9.18 -3.61
C ASP A 110 -9.13 -7.75 -4.16
N TYR A 111 -9.55 -6.81 -3.31
CA TYR A 111 -9.62 -5.39 -3.64
C TYR A 111 -8.26 -4.82 -4.08
N LEU A 112 -7.17 -5.14 -3.35
CA LEU A 112 -5.83 -4.70 -3.70
C LEU A 112 -5.32 -5.31 -5.01
N LYS A 113 -5.65 -6.58 -5.27
CA LYS A 113 -5.32 -7.27 -6.53
C LYS A 113 -6.08 -6.68 -7.72
N ARG A 114 -7.37 -6.41 -7.53
CA ARG A 114 -8.22 -5.79 -8.55
C ARG A 114 -7.71 -4.41 -8.95
N ASN A 115 -7.15 -3.65 -8.00
CA ASN A 115 -6.61 -2.31 -8.21
C ASN A 115 -5.10 -2.28 -8.54
N ASP A 116 -4.50 -3.42 -8.88
CA ASP A 116 -3.05 -3.54 -9.15
C ASP A 116 -2.16 -2.86 -8.09
N THR A 117 -2.57 -2.94 -6.82
CA THR A 117 -1.87 -2.33 -5.67
C THR A 117 -1.03 -3.38 -4.96
N VAL A 118 0.26 -3.08 -4.75
CA VAL A 118 1.17 -3.96 -4.02
C VAL A 118 1.03 -3.70 -2.52
N ALA A 119 0.99 -4.77 -1.73
CA ALA A 119 0.81 -4.65 -0.28
C ALA A 119 1.57 -5.72 0.48
N ILE A 120 2.16 -5.33 1.61
CA ILE A 120 2.95 -6.18 2.49
C ILE A 120 2.34 -6.23 3.89
N ALA A 121 2.17 -7.44 4.42
CA ALA A 121 1.75 -7.72 5.78
C ALA A 121 2.86 -8.42 6.57
N GLU A 122 2.61 -8.69 7.85
CA GLU A 122 3.53 -9.34 8.78
C GLU A 122 4.80 -8.55 9.13
N ILE A 123 4.82 -7.24 8.88
CA ILE A 123 5.95 -6.39 9.23
C ILE A 123 5.79 -5.72 10.59
N ASP A 124 6.89 -5.37 11.26
CA ASP A 124 6.84 -4.53 12.46
C ASP A 124 6.58 -3.06 12.08
N THR A 125 5.29 -2.73 11.89
CA THR A 125 4.86 -1.35 11.60
C THR A 125 5.20 -0.38 12.72
N ARG A 126 5.40 -0.84 13.96
CA ARG A 126 5.81 0.01 15.09
C ARG A 126 7.28 0.40 14.97
N GLN A 127 8.15 -0.54 14.59
CA GLN A 127 9.55 -0.25 14.28
C GLN A 127 9.64 0.74 13.12
N LEU A 128 8.90 0.49 12.03
CA LEU A 128 8.86 1.39 10.87
C LEU A 128 8.37 2.79 11.24
N THR A 129 7.27 2.90 11.99
CA THR A 129 6.73 4.19 12.43
C THR A 129 7.73 4.97 13.28
N ARG A 130 8.48 4.30 14.16
CA ARG A 130 9.53 4.94 14.96
C ARG A 130 10.66 5.47 14.09
N LEU A 131 11.10 4.68 13.12
CA LEU A 131 12.14 5.06 12.18
C LEU A 131 11.74 6.31 11.38
N LEU A 132 10.53 6.31 10.81
CA LEU A 132 9.99 7.46 10.05
C LEU A 132 9.81 8.71 10.94
N ARG A 133 9.44 8.54 12.21
CA ARG A 133 9.32 9.66 13.15
C ARG A 133 10.68 10.25 13.53
N GLU A 134 11.72 9.43 13.64
CA GLU A 134 13.05 9.85 14.06
C GLU A 134 13.88 10.42 12.90
N GLN A 135 13.73 9.85 11.69
CA GLN A 135 14.54 10.18 10.52
C GLN A 135 13.78 11.01 9.46
N GLY A 136 12.46 11.16 9.61
CA GLY A 136 11.58 11.78 8.61
C GLY A 136 11.04 10.79 7.60
N ALA A 137 10.21 11.28 6.67
CA ALA A 137 9.70 10.49 5.57
C ALA A 137 10.85 9.98 4.70
N GLN A 138 10.77 8.72 4.28
CA GLN A 138 11.80 8.07 3.46
C GLN A 138 11.19 7.45 2.23
N ASN A 139 11.94 7.45 1.14
CA ASN A 139 11.56 6.70 -0.03
C ASN A 139 11.69 5.19 0.25
N GLY A 140 10.74 4.43 -0.25
CA GLY A 140 10.72 2.99 -0.09
C GLY A 140 10.21 2.28 -1.34
N CYS A 141 10.52 0.99 -1.40
CA CYS A 141 10.07 0.08 -2.44
C CYS A 141 9.48 -1.16 -1.79
N ILE A 142 8.21 -1.45 -2.08
CA ILE A 142 7.63 -2.76 -1.79
C ILE A 142 7.91 -3.65 -2.99
N MET A 143 8.46 -4.84 -2.75
CA MET A 143 8.75 -5.82 -3.79
C MET A 143 8.28 -7.21 -3.35
N THR A 144 7.51 -7.89 -4.20
CA THR A 144 7.14 -9.29 -4.02
C THR A 144 8.17 -10.21 -4.68
N ALA A 145 8.22 -11.48 -4.26
CA ALA A 145 9.07 -12.49 -4.90
C ALA A 145 8.85 -12.50 -6.43
N SER A 146 9.94 -12.36 -7.19
CA SER A 146 9.92 -12.31 -8.66
C SER A 146 9.80 -13.71 -9.28
N THR A 147 10.35 -14.72 -8.61
CA THR A 147 10.29 -16.13 -9.01
C THR A 147 9.89 -17.02 -7.84
N GLY A 148 8.81 -17.79 -7.98
CA GLY A 148 8.32 -18.68 -6.93
C GLY A 148 7.68 -17.92 -5.77
N THR A 149 7.99 -18.32 -4.54
CA THR A 149 7.39 -17.75 -3.31
C THR A 149 8.40 -17.04 -2.42
N GLU A 150 9.69 -17.07 -2.74
CA GLU A 150 10.77 -16.58 -1.88
C GLU A 150 11.48 -15.37 -2.49
N ILE A 151 11.87 -14.44 -1.63
CA ILE A 151 12.64 -13.26 -2.00
C ILE A 151 14.11 -13.65 -2.13
N SER A 152 14.68 -13.41 -3.31
CA SER A 152 16.11 -13.60 -3.57
C SER A 152 16.94 -12.39 -3.13
N ASP A 153 18.25 -12.57 -2.98
CA ASP A 153 19.15 -11.45 -2.69
C ASP A 153 19.17 -10.41 -3.82
N SER A 154 18.97 -10.84 -5.07
CA SER A 154 18.82 -9.92 -6.21
C SER A 154 17.59 -9.02 -6.08
N ASP A 155 16.46 -9.57 -5.59
CA ASP A 155 15.25 -8.78 -5.36
C ASP A 155 15.50 -7.69 -4.30
N VAL A 156 16.20 -8.05 -3.22
CA VAL A 156 16.57 -7.10 -2.16
C VAL A 156 17.42 -5.96 -2.71
N GLN A 157 18.47 -6.27 -3.48
CA GLN A 157 19.33 -5.25 -4.07
C GLN A 157 18.57 -4.36 -5.06
N GLN A 158 17.68 -4.95 -5.86
CA GLN A 158 16.84 -4.20 -6.78
C GLN A 158 15.86 -3.28 -6.04
N ALA A 159 15.23 -3.74 -4.97
CA ALA A 159 14.30 -2.95 -4.18
C ALA A 159 15.00 -1.74 -3.53
N ILE A 160 16.19 -1.92 -2.96
CA ILE A 160 16.99 -0.83 -2.39
C ILE A 160 17.35 0.19 -3.48
N LYS A 161 17.84 -0.29 -4.63
CA LYS A 161 18.20 0.58 -5.75
C LYS A 161 17.00 1.42 -6.21
N LEU A 162 15.83 0.80 -6.37
CA LEU A 162 14.61 1.50 -6.76
C LEU A 162 14.17 2.53 -5.72
N ALA A 163 14.28 2.22 -4.42
CA ALA A 163 13.99 3.17 -3.35
C ALA A 163 14.93 4.39 -3.37
N GLN A 164 16.20 4.19 -3.71
CA GLN A 164 17.21 5.25 -3.82
C GLN A 164 17.07 6.10 -5.09
N GLU A 165 16.64 5.51 -6.20
CA GLU A 165 16.42 6.21 -7.48
C GLU A 165 15.15 7.07 -7.47
N PHE A 166 14.24 6.87 -6.51
CA PHE A 166 13.06 7.69 -6.38
C PHE A 166 13.44 9.14 -6.00
N ILE A 167 13.05 10.08 -6.85
CA ILE A 167 13.39 11.52 -6.71
C ILE A 167 12.67 12.14 -5.49
N GLY A 168 11.64 11.47 -4.95
CA GLY A 168 10.80 11.95 -3.85
C GLY A 168 9.64 12.81 -4.33
N LEU A 169 8.71 13.13 -3.42
CA LEU A 169 7.54 13.96 -3.74
C LEU A 169 7.89 15.45 -3.94
N LYS A 170 9.02 15.88 -3.40
CA LYS A 170 9.41 17.30 -3.37
C LYS A 170 9.67 17.82 -4.77
N GLY A 171 8.74 18.63 -5.29
CA GLY A 171 8.81 19.22 -6.62
C GLY A 171 7.98 18.52 -7.68
N MET A 172 7.24 17.45 -7.32
CA MET A 172 6.21 16.87 -8.19
C MET A 172 4.89 17.63 -8.05
N ASP A 173 4.26 17.93 -9.18
CA ASP A 173 2.93 18.55 -9.23
C ASP A 173 1.84 17.47 -9.34
N LEU A 174 1.60 16.78 -8.22
CA LEU A 174 0.61 15.70 -8.15
C LEU A 174 -0.84 16.22 -8.20
N ALA A 175 -1.06 17.51 -7.92
CA ALA A 175 -2.38 18.11 -8.00
C ALA A 175 -2.93 18.06 -9.44
N LYS A 176 -2.06 18.22 -10.45
CA LYS A 176 -2.44 18.05 -11.86
C LYS A 176 -2.82 16.60 -12.20
N GLU A 177 -2.17 15.62 -11.57
CA GLU A 177 -2.47 14.20 -11.78
C GLU A 177 -3.78 13.77 -11.10
N ALA A 178 -4.12 14.41 -9.97
CA ALA A 178 -5.33 14.15 -9.19
C ALA A 178 -6.58 14.92 -9.69
N SER A 179 -6.39 15.95 -10.51
CA SER A 179 -7.50 16.80 -10.96
C SER A 179 -8.32 16.13 -12.07
N HIS A 180 -9.63 16.36 -12.09
CA HIS A 180 -10.49 15.88 -13.16
C HIS A 180 -10.23 16.70 -14.46
N PRO A 181 -9.89 16.07 -15.59
CA PRO A 181 -9.45 16.78 -16.80
C PRO A 181 -10.56 17.63 -17.43
N GLU A 182 -11.79 17.15 -17.38
CA GLU A 182 -12.98 17.84 -17.88
C GLU A 182 -13.87 18.13 -16.67
N GLY A 183 -13.89 19.37 -16.17
CA GLY A 183 -14.65 19.72 -14.96
C GLY A 183 -16.11 19.24 -15.02
N PHE A 184 -16.68 18.89 -13.87
CA PHE A 184 -18.03 18.34 -13.77
C PHE A 184 -18.81 19.00 -12.62
N GLU A 185 -20.14 18.92 -12.69
CA GLU A 185 -21.02 19.39 -11.61
C GLU A 185 -21.27 18.26 -10.61
N TRP A 186 -21.13 18.58 -9.32
CA TRP A 186 -21.51 17.68 -8.23
C TRP A 186 -22.89 18.11 -7.71
N THR A 187 -23.91 17.30 -7.96
CA THR A 187 -25.29 17.50 -7.47
C THR A 187 -25.68 16.45 -6.45
#